data_AF-A0A9P8E4R3-F1
#
_entry.id   AF-A0A9P8E4R3-F1
#
_cell.length_a   1.000
_cell.length_b   1.000
_cell.length_c   1.000
_cell.angle_alpha   90.00
_cell.angle_beta   90.00
_cell.angle_gamma   90.00
#
_symmetry.space_group_name_H-M   'P 1'
#
loop_
_entity.id
_entity.type
_entity.pdbx_description
1 polymer ?
#
loop_
_entity_poly.entity_id
_entity_poly.type
_entity_poly.pdbx_seq_one_letter_code
_entity_poly.pdbx_strand_id
1 'polypeptide(L)'
;MSPPDLTLPPSCPELADYGEYDWSNASFALYTIIETSDERMQQIAATLDAEWYEGQGNEGSHLVRVAPSYNFANKKLSDVLEAHVKLDKVAPGQSESQQGAPDLQWYPTAFIVVTAEDVDDKGLLLVYVDDEVEDDDEAAECKIDKFFFKLKDADLMLSSLVYDDETCARSKEIYGY
;
A
#
# COMPACT_ATOMS: atom_id res chain seq x y z
N MET A 1 -16.82 16.41 12.94
CA MET A 1 -15.40 16.40 12.55
C MET A 1 -15.29 17.00 11.15
N SER A 2 -14.22 17.74 10.88
CA SER A 2 -13.92 18.17 9.50
C SER A 2 -13.50 16.96 8.66
N PRO A 3 -13.82 16.93 7.35
CA PRO A 3 -13.36 15.85 6.50
C PRO A 3 -11.81 15.81 6.44
N PRO A 4 -11.18 14.63 6.35
CA PRO A 4 -9.73 14.52 6.22
C PRO A 4 -9.20 15.24 4.96
N ASP A 5 -8.00 15.81 5.06
CA ASP A 5 -7.30 16.42 3.91
C ASP A 5 -6.58 15.33 3.11
N LEU A 6 -7.20 14.94 1.99
CA LEU A 6 -6.69 13.90 1.08
C LEU A 6 -5.84 14.46 -0.08
N THR A 7 -5.40 15.71 0.01
CA THR A 7 -4.58 16.34 -1.04
C THR A 7 -3.22 15.65 -1.13
N LEU A 8 -2.77 15.38 -2.36
CA LEU A 8 -1.47 14.78 -2.67
C LEU A 8 -0.72 15.68 -3.68
N PRO A 9 0.61 15.65 -3.71
CA PRO A 9 1.36 16.24 -4.82
C PRO A 9 1.02 15.52 -6.13
N PRO A 10 1.19 16.17 -7.29
CA PRO A 10 0.82 15.58 -8.59
C PRO A 10 1.70 14.37 -8.98
N SER A 11 2.92 14.27 -8.44
CA SER A 11 3.88 13.22 -8.75
C SER A 11 4.77 12.93 -7.54
N CYS A 12 5.30 11.70 -7.44
CA CYS A 12 6.32 11.30 -6.46
C CYS A 12 7.20 10.18 -7.04
N PRO A 13 8.25 10.55 -7.80
CA PRO A 13 9.21 9.59 -8.35
C PRO A 13 9.91 8.73 -7.29
N GLU A 14 9.99 9.19 -6.04
CA GLU A 14 10.66 8.47 -4.96
C GLU A 14 9.98 7.14 -4.59
N LEU A 15 8.68 6.99 -4.88
CA LEU A 15 7.95 5.72 -4.73
C LEU A 15 8.24 4.71 -5.84
N ALA A 16 8.57 5.20 -7.05
CA ALA A 16 8.93 4.36 -8.19
C ALA A 16 10.41 3.94 -8.18
N ASP A 17 11.24 4.58 -7.35
CA ASP A 17 12.69 4.30 -7.27
C ASP A 17 13.00 3.16 -6.29
N TYR A 18 12.66 1.91 -6.61
CA TYR A 18 12.94 0.75 -5.77
C TYR A 18 14.13 -0.10 -6.25
N GLY A 19 15.01 0.46 -7.08
CA GLY A 19 16.31 -0.12 -7.45
C GLY A 19 16.27 -1.58 -7.92
N GLU A 20 17.26 -2.36 -7.51
CA GLU A 20 17.34 -3.81 -7.77
C GLU A 20 16.70 -4.65 -6.65
N TYR A 21 15.77 -4.10 -5.88
CA TYR A 21 15.11 -4.82 -4.78
C TYR A 21 13.96 -5.69 -5.30
N ASP A 22 13.74 -6.84 -4.65
CA ASP A 22 12.58 -7.72 -4.91
C ASP A 22 11.44 -7.36 -3.94
N TRP A 23 10.23 -7.15 -4.46
CA TRP A 23 9.04 -6.85 -3.64
C TRP A 23 7.97 -7.95 -3.69
N SER A 24 8.29 -9.11 -4.25
CA SER A 24 7.35 -10.26 -4.36
C SER A 24 6.80 -10.71 -3.00
N ASN A 25 7.55 -10.46 -1.92
CA ASN A 25 7.17 -10.80 -0.55
C ASN A 25 6.82 -9.58 0.32
N ALA A 26 6.73 -8.40 -0.29
CA ALA A 26 6.53 -7.15 0.42
C ALA A 26 5.06 -6.98 0.84
N SER A 27 4.85 -6.45 2.04
CA SER A 27 3.49 -6.18 2.53
C SER A 27 3.04 -4.77 2.17
N PHE A 28 1.77 -4.57 1.85
CA PHE A 28 1.20 -3.22 1.82
C PHE A 28 1.20 -2.62 3.22
N ALA A 29 1.69 -1.39 3.31
CA ALA A 29 1.71 -0.64 4.56
C ALA A 29 0.32 -0.05 4.85
N LEU A 30 -0.21 -0.31 6.06
CA LEU A 30 -1.47 0.25 6.53
C LEU A 30 -1.23 1.41 7.50
N TYR A 31 -1.86 2.55 7.18
CA TYR A 31 -1.82 3.80 7.93
C TYR A 31 -3.23 4.26 8.34
N THR A 32 -3.31 5.26 9.22
CA THR A 32 -4.56 5.97 9.53
C THR A 32 -4.35 7.47 9.62
N ILE A 33 -5.29 8.25 9.10
CA ILE A 33 -5.34 9.72 9.28
C ILE A 33 -6.45 10.16 10.25
N ILE A 34 -7.19 9.20 10.79
CA ILE A 34 -8.20 9.42 11.82
C ILE A 34 -7.74 8.88 13.16
N GLU A 35 -8.38 9.37 14.22
CA GLU A 35 -8.22 8.80 15.55
C GLU A 35 -8.84 7.39 15.57
N THR A 36 -8.04 6.40 15.93
CA THR A 36 -8.45 4.99 16.06
C THR A 36 -7.47 4.28 16.99
N SER A 37 -7.86 3.12 17.52
CA SER A 37 -7.03 2.34 18.43
C SER A 37 -6.05 1.42 17.69
N ASP A 38 -4.92 1.12 18.32
CA ASP A 38 -3.97 0.09 17.86
C ASP A 38 -4.68 -1.24 17.60
N GLU A 39 -5.56 -1.65 18.51
CA GLU A 39 -6.36 -2.88 18.37
C GLU A 39 -7.19 -2.87 17.09
N ARG A 40 -7.86 -1.73 16.79
CA ARG A 40 -8.68 -1.61 15.58
C ARG A 40 -7.81 -1.67 14.32
N MET A 41 -6.64 -1.04 14.31
CA MET A 41 -5.72 -1.12 13.18
C MET A 41 -5.21 -2.53 12.93
N GLN A 42 -4.88 -3.28 13.99
CA GLN A 42 -4.48 -4.68 13.88
C GLN A 42 -5.64 -5.56 13.39
N GLN A 43 -6.87 -5.31 13.83
CA GLN A 43 -8.05 -6.00 13.31
C GLN A 43 -8.26 -5.75 11.82
N ILE A 44 -8.10 -4.51 11.36
CA ILE A 44 -8.23 -4.17 9.93
C ILE A 44 -7.14 -4.89 9.12
N ALA A 45 -5.88 -4.80 9.56
CA ALA A 45 -4.77 -5.50 8.90
C ALA A 45 -4.99 -7.02 8.85
N ALA A 46 -5.37 -7.64 9.97
CA ALA A 46 -5.68 -9.07 10.01
C ALA A 46 -6.85 -9.45 9.10
N THR A 47 -7.85 -8.57 8.94
CA THR A 47 -8.97 -8.82 8.01
C THR A 47 -8.51 -8.78 6.56
N LEU A 48 -7.66 -7.81 6.20
CA LEU A 48 -7.09 -7.68 4.87
C LEU A 48 -6.12 -8.81 4.49
N ASP A 49 -5.51 -9.43 5.49
CA ASP A 49 -4.50 -10.47 5.34
C ASP A 49 -5.05 -11.90 5.46
N ALA A 50 -6.29 -12.06 5.94
CA ALA A 50 -6.82 -13.36 6.36
C ALA A 50 -6.83 -14.42 5.24
N GLU A 51 -7.41 -14.09 4.08
CA GLU A 51 -7.56 -15.03 2.96
C GLU A 51 -6.20 -15.38 2.34
N TRP A 52 -5.36 -14.38 2.10
CA TRP A 52 -3.97 -14.55 1.69
C TRP A 52 -3.17 -15.47 2.64
N TYR A 53 -3.14 -15.15 3.94
CA TYR A 53 -2.36 -15.88 4.92
C TYR A 53 -2.86 -17.32 5.10
N GLU A 54 -4.18 -17.53 5.08
CA GLU A 54 -4.79 -18.86 5.07
C GLU A 54 -4.43 -19.64 3.79
N GLY A 55 -4.49 -18.99 2.63
CA GLY A 55 -4.15 -19.57 1.32
C GLY A 55 -2.70 -20.06 1.23
N GLN A 56 -1.79 -19.44 1.99
CA GLN A 56 -0.40 -19.87 2.13
C GLN A 56 -0.20 -20.97 3.21
N GLY A 57 -1.27 -21.44 3.85
CA GLY A 57 -1.19 -22.46 4.90
C GLY A 57 -0.86 -21.88 6.29
N ASN A 58 -1.09 -20.58 6.50
CA ASN A 58 -0.72 -19.83 7.70
C ASN A 58 0.79 -19.77 7.96
N GLU A 59 1.58 -19.84 6.89
CA GLU A 59 3.03 -19.69 6.86
C GLU A 59 3.37 -18.77 5.68
N GLY A 60 4.32 -17.85 5.83
CA GLY A 60 4.75 -16.98 4.73
C GLY A 60 4.69 -15.49 5.04
N SER A 61 4.67 -14.69 3.98
CA SER A 61 4.59 -13.23 4.04
C SER A 61 3.14 -12.78 4.22
N HIS A 62 2.94 -11.72 5.00
CA HIS A 62 1.64 -11.08 5.11
C HIS A 62 1.39 -10.16 3.91
N LEU A 63 0.17 -10.12 3.40
CA LEU A 63 -0.25 -9.22 2.34
C LEU A 63 -0.33 -7.78 2.84
N VAL A 64 -0.87 -7.58 4.06
CA VAL A 64 -1.03 -6.26 4.66
C VAL A 64 -0.50 -6.25 6.09
N ARG A 65 0.27 -5.21 6.44
CA ARG A 65 0.78 -5.00 7.80
C ARG A 65 0.62 -3.55 8.24
N VAL A 66 0.36 -3.34 9.52
CA VAL A 66 0.38 -1.99 10.11
C VAL A 66 1.79 -1.42 10.05
N ALA A 67 1.94 -0.23 9.48
CA ALA A 67 3.24 0.42 9.36
C ALA A 67 3.86 0.72 10.74
N PRO A 68 5.20 0.77 10.90
CA PRO A 68 5.85 1.05 12.18
C PRO A 68 5.46 2.42 12.76
N SER A 69 5.29 3.41 11.90
CA SER A 69 4.76 4.73 12.24
C SER A 69 3.46 4.95 11.46
N TYR A 70 2.37 4.34 11.91
CA TYR A 70 1.11 4.29 11.15
C TYR A 70 0.10 5.41 11.49
N ASN A 71 0.21 6.03 12.68
CA ASN A 71 -0.82 6.92 13.21
C ASN A 71 -0.56 8.39 12.84
N PHE A 72 -1.36 8.89 11.91
CA PHE A 72 -1.36 10.26 11.40
C PHE A 72 -2.69 10.96 11.69
N ALA A 73 -3.32 10.66 12.82
CA ALA A 73 -4.58 11.31 13.23
C ALA A 73 -4.51 12.84 13.10
N ASN A 74 -5.49 13.43 12.40
CA ASN A 74 -5.60 14.87 12.14
C ASN A 74 -4.46 15.46 11.29
N LYS A 75 -3.68 14.63 10.59
CA LYS A 75 -2.66 15.03 9.60
C LYS A 75 -3.23 14.95 8.19
N LYS A 76 -2.43 15.40 7.22
CA LYS A 76 -2.78 15.34 5.80
C LYS A 76 -2.33 14.01 5.22
N LEU A 77 -2.98 13.58 4.13
CA LEU A 77 -2.53 12.42 3.38
C LEU A 77 -1.10 12.57 2.83
N SER A 78 -0.67 13.80 2.51
CA SER A 78 0.72 14.09 2.13
C SER A 78 1.73 13.76 3.24
N ASP A 79 1.36 13.88 4.51
CA ASP A 79 2.23 13.50 5.63
C ASP A 79 2.45 11.98 5.68
N VAL A 80 1.42 11.21 5.30
CA VAL A 80 1.51 9.73 5.18
C VAL A 80 2.38 9.35 3.98
N LEU A 81 2.21 10.01 2.84
CA LEU A 81 3.05 9.81 1.66
C LEU A 81 4.53 10.02 2.00
N GLU A 82 4.87 11.14 2.65
CA GLU A 82 6.26 11.40 3.07
C GLU A 82 6.81 10.34 4.02
N ALA A 83 5.97 9.80 4.89
CA ALA A 83 6.36 8.73 5.80
C ALA A 83 6.55 7.40 5.07
N HIS A 84 5.74 7.12 4.05
CA HIS A 84 5.86 5.92 3.23
C HIS A 84 7.10 5.97 2.33
N VAL A 85 7.41 7.12 1.72
CA VAL A 85 8.67 7.33 0.99
C VAL A 85 9.91 7.07 1.86
N LYS A 86 9.82 7.39 3.15
CA LYS A 86 10.89 7.15 4.14
C LYS A 86 10.81 5.76 4.78
N LEU A 87 9.75 4.99 4.50
CA LEU A 87 9.62 3.64 5.02
C LEU A 87 10.68 2.79 4.34
N ASP A 88 11.56 2.20 5.16
CA ASP A 88 12.79 1.56 4.71
C ASP A 88 12.59 0.70 3.45
N LYS A 89 13.41 0.96 2.43
CA LYS A 89 13.59 0.05 1.29
C LYS A 89 14.41 -1.18 1.67
N VAL A 90 14.94 -1.31 2.90
CA VAL A 90 15.60 -2.52 3.43
C VAL A 90 15.54 -2.53 4.95
N ALA A 91 15.10 -3.62 5.59
CA ALA A 91 15.25 -3.77 7.04
C ALA A 91 16.59 -4.41 7.44
N PRO A 92 17.07 -4.19 8.68
CA PRO A 92 18.35 -4.74 9.14
C PRO A 92 18.28 -6.26 9.26
N GLY A 93 19.10 -7.01 8.51
CA GLY A 93 19.27 -8.45 8.74
C GLY A 93 19.46 -9.39 7.54
N GLN A 94 19.48 -8.90 6.30
CA GLN A 94 19.64 -9.67 5.05
C GLN A 94 18.61 -10.81 4.82
N SER A 95 17.84 -10.69 3.74
CA SER A 95 17.35 -11.83 2.97
C SER A 95 17.69 -11.52 1.53
N GLU A 96 18.67 -12.22 0.96
CA GLU A 96 18.72 -12.32 -0.50
C GLU A 96 17.44 -13.08 -0.88
N SER A 97 16.60 -12.49 -1.73
CA SER A 97 15.54 -13.20 -2.43
C SER A 97 16.14 -14.46 -3.07
N GLN A 98 15.30 -15.42 -3.47
CA GLN A 98 15.77 -16.60 -4.21
C GLN A 98 16.56 -16.26 -5.48
N GLN A 99 16.50 -15.00 -5.92
CA GLN A 99 17.12 -14.45 -7.13
C GLN A 99 18.38 -13.59 -6.84
N GLY A 100 18.79 -13.46 -5.58
CA GLY A 100 20.00 -12.73 -5.16
C GLY A 100 19.80 -11.22 -4.92
N ALA A 101 18.60 -10.69 -5.16
CA ALA A 101 18.21 -9.32 -4.84
C ALA A 101 17.69 -9.21 -3.40
N PRO A 102 18.07 -8.20 -2.60
CA PRO A 102 17.48 -8.01 -1.27
C PRO A 102 15.96 -7.81 -1.32
N ASP A 103 15.23 -8.46 -0.40
CA ASP A 103 13.76 -8.32 -0.29
C ASP A 103 13.35 -6.99 0.36
N LEU A 104 12.40 -6.29 -0.26
CA LEU A 104 11.62 -5.22 0.37
C LEU A 104 10.67 -5.81 1.40
N GLN A 105 10.58 -5.18 2.56
CA GLN A 105 9.55 -5.53 3.55
C GLN A 105 8.19 -4.88 3.24
N TRP A 106 8.20 -3.77 2.51
CA TRP A 106 7.04 -2.93 2.27
C TRP A 106 6.88 -2.68 0.78
N TYR A 107 5.65 -2.82 0.30
CA TYR A 107 5.32 -2.61 -1.09
C TYR A 107 5.65 -1.15 -1.46
N PRO A 108 6.50 -0.90 -2.46
CA PRO A 108 7.14 0.41 -2.62
C PRO A 108 6.24 1.45 -3.30
N THR A 109 5.41 1.00 -4.25
CA THR A 109 4.66 1.89 -5.14
C THR A 109 3.25 2.19 -4.65
N ALA A 110 2.77 1.49 -3.61
CA ALA A 110 1.41 1.66 -3.10
C ALA A 110 1.25 1.34 -1.60
N PHE A 111 0.31 2.02 -0.96
CA PHE A 111 -0.02 1.84 0.46
C PHE A 111 -1.49 2.15 0.76
N ILE A 112 -1.96 1.71 1.93
CA ILE A 112 -3.37 1.76 2.34
C ILE A 112 -3.55 2.74 3.50
N VAL A 113 -4.62 3.54 3.46
CA VAL A 113 -4.95 4.51 4.50
C VAL A 113 -6.39 4.37 4.97
N VAL A 114 -6.57 4.26 6.28
CA VAL A 114 -7.86 4.37 6.96
C VAL A 114 -8.24 5.84 7.09
N THR A 115 -9.37 6.23 6.52
CA THR A 115 -9.86 7.62 6.50
C THR A 115 -11.19 7.83 7.23
N ALA A 116 -11.83 6.74 7.68
CA ALA A 116 -13.10 6.75 8.41
C ALA A 116 -13.18 5.54 9.36
N GLU A 117 -13.93 5.67 10.46
CA GLU A 117 -14.10 4.59 11.45
C GLU A 117 -14.85 3.38 10.87
N ASP A 118 -15.89 3.67 10.10
CA ASP A 118 -16.71 2.67 9.42
C ASP A 118 -16.11 2.30 8.06
N VAL A 119 -15.05 1.49 8.09
CA VAL A 119 -14.34 1.01 6.89
C VAL A 119 -15.19 0.05 6.04
N ASP A 120 -16.25 -0.55 6.60
CA ASP A 120 -17.13 -1.44 5.85
C ASP A 120 -18.04 -0.63 4.92
N ASP A 121 -18.58 0.49 5.41
CA ASP A 121 -19.37 1.43 4.60
C ASP A 121 -18.49 2.33 3.73
N LYS A 122 -17.43 2.91 4.29
CA LYS A 122 -16.58 3.93 3.63
C LYS A 122 -15.41 3.38 2.85
N GLY A 123 -15.06 2.11 3.06
CA GLY A 123 -13.90 1.49 2.47
C GLY A 123 -12.57 2.01 3.00
N LEU A 124 -11.53 1.62 2.28
CA LEU A 124 -10.15 1.98 2.53
C LEU A 124 -9.62 2.76 1.33
N LEU A 125 -8.66 3.65 1.57
CA LEU A 125 -8.02 4.41 0.50
C LEU A 125 -6.73 3.71 0.10
N LEU A 126 -6.61 3.31 -1.17
CA LEU A 126 -5.31 2.96 -1.76
C LEU A 126 -4.69 4.24 -2.34
N VAL A 127 -3.42 4.48 -2.03
CA VAL A 127 -2.60 5.52 -2.65
C VAL A 127 -1.48 4.81 -3.41
N TYR A 128 -1.24 5.21 -4.65
CA TYR A 128 -0.24 4.58 -5.49
C TYR A 128 0.45 5.60 -6.40
N VAL A 129 1.65 5.24 -6.86
CA VAL A 129 2.31 5.89 -7.98
C VAL A 129 2.00 5.10 -9.25
N ASP A 130 1.58 5.81 -10.29
CA ASP A 130 1.51 5.32 -11.65
C ASP A 130 2.86 5.59 -12.31
N ASP A 131 3.67 4.53 -12.36
CA ASP A 131 5.01 4.50 -12.93
C ASP A 131 5.03 3.80 -14.31
N GLU A 132 3.86 3.57 -14.90
CA GLU A 132 3.78 3.04 -16.26
C GLU A 132 4.40 4.03 -17.26
N VAL A 133 5.19 3.48 -18.17
CA VAL A 133 5.83 4.22 -19.26
C VAL A 133 4.97 4.01 -20.50
N GLU A 134 4.36 5.09 -21.01
CA GLU A 134 3.51 5.02 -22.22
C GLU A 134 4.33 4.74 -23.50
N ASP A 135 5.60 5.17 -23.54
CA ASP A 135 6.52 5.02 -24.67
C ASP A 135 7.94 4.68 -24.18
N ASP A 136 8.60 3.68 -24.78
CA ASP A 136 9.93 3.16 -24.40
C ASP A 136 11.06 4.22 -24.30
N ASP A 137 10.85 5.42 -24.86
CA ASP A 137 11.79 6.54 -24.88
C ASP A 137 11.48 7.65 -23.85
N GLU A 138 10.39 7.54 -23.07
CA GLU A 138 9.98 8.53 -22.06
C GLU A 138 10.20 8.03 -20.62
N ALA A 139 10.47 8.97 -19.72
CA ALA A 139 10.52 8.66 -18.29
C ALA A 139 9.10 8.63 -17.74
N ALA A 140 8.78 7.63 -16.90
CA ALA A 140 7.50 7.57 -16.20
C ALA A 140 7.24 8.89 -15.45
N GLU A 141 6.07 9.49 -15.66
CA GLU A 141 5.70 10.74 -15.00
C GLU A 141 5.52 10.56 -13.47
N CYS A 142 5.48 9.31 -12.99
CA CYS A 142 5.35 8.93 -11.58
C CYS A 142 4.19 9.68 -10.92
N LYS A 143 3.03 9.69 -11.60
CA LYS A 143 1.83 10.41 -11.15
C LYS A 143 1.30 9.74 -9.90
N ILE A 144 0.94 10.53 -8.90
CA ILE A 144 0.27 9.97 -7.74
C ILE A 144 -1.23 9.98 -7.96
N ASP A 145 -1.86 8.85 -7.70
CA ASP A 145 -3.30 8.75 -7.67
C ASP A 145 -3.76 7.94 -6.45
N LYS A 146 -5.06 7.91 -6.24
CA LYS A 146 -5.72 7.24 -5.14
C LYS A 146 -7.15 6.86 -5.50
N PHE A 147 -7.65 5.81 -4.87
CA PHE A 147 -9.06 5.43 -4.95
C PHE A 147 -9.51 4.71 -3.70
N PHE A 148 -10.83 4.74 -3.47
CA PHE A 148 -11.45 3.97 -2.41
C PHE A 148 -11.83 2.58 -2.93
N PHE A 149 -11.57 1.55 -2.13
CA PHE A 149 -11.99 0.18 -2.39
C PHE A 149 -12.71 -0.40 -1.16
N LYS A 150 -13.55 -1.43 -1.38
CA LYS A 150 -14.29 -2.07 -0.29
C LYS A 150 -13.44 -3.12 0.37
N LEU A 151 -13.59 -3.26 1.70
CA LEU A 151 -12.86 -4.26 2.47
C LEU A 151 -13.04 -5.69 1.91
N LYS A 152 -14.26 -6.02 1.46
CA LYS A 152 -14.59 -7.33 0.87
C LYS A 152 -13.90 -7.64 -0.48
N ASP A 153 -13.41 -6.62 -1.18
CA ASP A 153 -12.78 -6.78 -2.50
C ASP A 153 -11.24 -6.73 -2.36
N ALA A 154 -10.74 -6.54 -1.13
CA ALA A 154 -9.34 -6.26 -0.86
C ALA A 154 -8.39 -7.41 -1.16
N ASP A 155 -8.75 -8.65 -0.81
CA ASP A 155 -7.87 -9.81 -1.02
C ASP A 155 -7.57 -10.00 -2.51
N LEU A 156 -8.62 -10.10 -3.34
CA LEU A 156 -8.47 -10.26 -4.78
C LEU A 156 -7.72 -9.08 -5.41
N MET A 157 -8.08 -7.85 -5.04
CA MET A 157 -7.43 -6.66 -5.58
C MET A 157 -5.93 -6.60 -5.23
N LEU A 158 -5.59 -6.73 -3.94
CA LEU A 158 -4.21 -6.58 -3.46
C LEU A 158 -3.34 -7.77 -3.90
N SER A 159 -3.88 -8.99 -3.93
CA SER A 159 -3.14 -10.15 -4.43
C SER A 159 -2.83 -10.05 -5.91
N SER A 160 -3.76 -9.56 -6.75
CA SER A 160 -3.50 -9.30 -8.18
C SER A 160 -2.37 -8.29 -8.40
N LEU A 161 -2.23 -7.28 -7.54
CA LEU A 161 -1.11 -6.33 -7.59
C LEU A 161 0.23 -6.97 -7.18
N VAL A 162 0.22 -7.90 -6.23
CA VAL A 162 1.45 -8.61 -5.80
C VAL A 162 1.89 -9.63 -6.85
N TYR A 163 0.95 -10.29 -7.52
CA TYR A 163 1.25 -11.23 -8.61
C TYR A 163 1.56 -10.56 -9.95
N ASP A 164 1.50 -9.22 -10.02
CA ASP A 164 1.68 -8.46 -11.27
C ASP A 164 0.65 -8.85 -12.35
N ASP A 165 -0.52 -9.32 -11.92
CA ASP A 165 -1.65 -9.66 -12.81
C ASP A 165 -2.45 -8.41 -13.22
N GLU A 166 -2.41 -7.36 -12.39
CA GLU A 166 -3.08 -6.08 -12.61
C GLU A 166 -2.20 -4.91 -12.19
N THR A 167 -2.40 -3.75 -12.83
CA THR A 167 -1.79 -2.48 -12.40
C THR A 167 -2.74 -1.71 -11.49
N CYS A 168 -2.20 -0.81 -10.66
CA CYS A 168 -3.04 -0.02 -9.74
C CYS A 168 -4.08 0.83 -10.48
N ALA A 169 -3.73 1.36 -11.66
CA ALA A 169 -4.66 2.09 -12.52
C ALA A 169 -5.81 1.19 -12.99
N ARG A 170 -5.51 -0.06 -13.38
CA ARG A 170 -6.54 -1.03 -13.75
C ARG A 170 -7.41 -1.44 -12.58
N SER A 171 -6.83 -1.71 -11.42
CA SER A 171 -7.59 -2.04 -10.21
C SER A 171 -8.50 -0.88 -9.77
N LYS A 172 -8.10 0.37 -9.97
CA LYS A 172 -8.96 1.54 -9.75
C LYS A 172 -10.22 1.51 -10.62
N GLU A 173 -10.14 1.07 -11.87
CA GLU A 173 -11.31 0.97 -12.76
C GLU A 173 -12.27 -0.15 -12.35
N ILE A 174 -11.76 -1.24 -11.78
CA ILE A 174 -12.53 -2.43 -11.42
C ILE A 174 -13.16 -2.30 -10.03
N TYR A 175 -12.37 -1.85 -9.05
CA TYR A 175 -12.72 -1.86 -7.62
C TYR A 175 -12.97 -0.47 -7.05
N GLY A 176 -12.58 0.59 -7.76
CA GLY A 176 -12.73 1.97 -7.32
C GLY A 176 -14.17 2.45 -7.33
N TYR A 177 -14.54 3.24 -6.32
CA TYR A 177 -15.84 3.93 -6.25
C TYR A 177 -15.78 5.28 -5.55
#